data_AF-A0A959AGW9-F1
#
_entry.id   AF-A0A959AGW9-F1
#
_cell.length_a   1.000
_cell.length_b   1.000
_cell.length_c   1.000
_cell.angle_alpha   90.00
_cell.angle_beta   90.00
_cell.angle_gamma   90.00
#
_symmetry.space_group_name_H-M   'P 1'
#
loop_
_entity.id
_entity.type
_entity.pdbx_description
1 polymer ?
#
loop_
_entity_poly.entity_id
_entity_poly.type
_entity_poly.pdbx_seq_one_letter_code
_entity_poly.pdbx_strand_id
1 'polypeptide(L)'
;MSTFRYLCQAFCLSLLLISCSSVRTERYEPAVTAKSDRLARFNRSCADWRGYLPDTAHPDHTPVRFLRVNFHILNSRDSSHNFKPDEARRFFGRMLEIANARLDSNVRNWRSPEGTPVLPSRYRYVLSPQPGDDGFYFHFDDSLYYFISQGKNRNNYNRDVINKYAVGKDSIVNIFVLVHPDDSIRSQSYRANSQGIALGTSLKMAGIYEKKEPPENFAGLLNHEIGHILNLSHAWTEDGCPDTENHPNKCWDWTPEPPCRDLATNNMMDYNAYQMALTPCQIGRLQAVFANERSPVRRCLLPTWCRRDPSKDMVIRDSVAWEGARDLEGNLIVATGAALRPLLPSSDTGGRHHPGAARRPPVARRRYSAQCLRPRLARDPGTGKGWRARRSAYPAGAADGKLPPARETGAITAITACGIIF
;
A
#
# COMPACT_ATOMS: atom_id res chain seq x y z
N MET A 1 18.99 68.68 4.86
CA MET A 1 18.31 67.64 4.05
C MET A 1 18.75 66.20 4.33
N SER A 2 19.69 65.93 5.25
CA SER A 2 20.15 64.55 5.54
C SER A 2 19.28 63.82 6.57
N THR A 3 18.62 64.53 7.50
CA THR A 3 17.81 63.96 8.58
C THR A 3 16.47 63.36 8.14
N PHE A 4 15.92 63.79 6.99
CA PHE A 4 14.64 63.29 6.49
C PHE A 4 14.74 61.89 5.84
N ARG A 5 15.92 61.49 5.36
CA ARG A 5 16.14 60.16 4.76
C ARG A 5 16.17 59.04 5.80
N TYR A 6 16.70 59.31 7.00
CA TYR A 6 16.77 58.30 8.07
C TYR A 6 15.41 58.00 8.71
N LEU A 7 14.52 58.99 8.80
CA LEU A 7 13.16 58.79 9.32
C LEU A 7 12.29 57.93 8.39
N CYS A 8 12.44 58.07 7.07
CA CYS A 8 11.68 57.28 6.11
C CYS A 8 12.16 55.81 6.06
N GLN A 9 13.47 55.57 6.19
CA GLN A 9 14.03 54.21 6.27
C GLN A 9 13.62 53.48 7.56
N ALA A 10 13.57 54.17 8.70
CA ALA A 10 13.14 53.58 9.97
C ALA A 10 11.64 53.21 9.96
N PHE A 11 10.80 54.02 9.30
CA PHE A 11 9.36 53.76 9.21
C PHE A 11 9.04 52.57 8.29
N CYS A 12 9.74 52.42 7.17
CA CYS A 12 9.60 51.26 6.27
C CYS A 12 10.08 49.95 6.92
N LEU A 13 11.13 49.98 7.76
CA LEU A 13 11.60 48.79 8.49
C LEU A 13 10.60 48.36 9.58
N SER A 14 9.91 49.32 10.20
CA SER A 14 8.92 49.07 11.26
C SER A 14 7.63 48.45 10.71
N LEU A 15 7.22 48.80 9.48
CA LEU A 15 6.04 48.24 8.83
C LEU A 15 6.25 46.80 8.32
N LEU A 16 7.49 46.38 8.06
CA LEU A 16 7.81 45.00 7.65
C LEU A 16 7.77 43.99 8.81
N LEU A 17 7.85 44.45 10.08
CA LEU A 17 7.84 43.58 11.26
C LEU A 17 6.44 43.27 11.81
N ILE A 18 5.37 43.92 11.31
CA ILE A 18 4.01 43.76 11.83
C ILE A 18 3.17 42.73 11.04
N SER A 19 3.70 42.18 9.95
CA SER A 19 2.94 41.27 9.06
C SER A 19 3.13 39.77 9.35
N CYS A 20 3.83 39.38 10.42
CA CYS A 20 3.92 37.98 10.83
C CYS A 20 2.66 37.57 11.61
N SER A 21 1.57 37.27 10.88
CA SER A 21 0.42 36.61 11.49
C SER A 21 0.88 35.27 12.07
N SER A 22 0.74 35.09 13.38
CA SER A 22 1.01 33.82 14.04
C SER A 22 0.18 32.72 13.36
N VAL A 23 0.83 31.69 12.85
CA VAL A 23 0.14 30.52 12.30
C VAL A 23 -0.64 29.87 13.43
N ARG A 24 -1.96 30.06 13.44
CA ARG A 24 -2.89 29.38 14.35
C ARG A 24 -3.24 28.02 13.78
N THR A 25 -2.94 26.96 14.52
CA THR A 25 -3.41 25.60 14.26
C THR A 25 -4.63 25.38 15.16
N GLU A 26 -5.83 25.31 14.58
CA GLU A 26 -7.07 25.00 15.32
C GLU A 26 -7.53 23.60 14.96
N ARG A 27 -7.97 22.82 15.96
CA ARG A 27 -8.59 21.51 15.73
C ARG A 27 -9.93 21.75 15.04
N TYR A 28 -10.14 21.15 13.87
CA TYR A 28 -11.45 21.16 13.24
C TYR A 28 -12.39 20.32 14.09
N GLU A 29 -13.24 20.98 14.85
CA GLU A 29 -14.47 20.38 15.35
C GLU A 29 -15.57 20.76 14.37
N PRO A 30 -16.26 19.80 13.72
CA PRO A 30 -17.37 20.13 12.87
C PRO A 30 -18.37 20.94 13.70
N ALA A 31 -18.73 22.12 13.21
CA ALA A 31 -19.80 22.89 13.82
C ALA A 31 -21.02 21.96 13.86
N VAL A 32 -21.48 21.62 15.07
CA VAL A 32 -22.68 20.80 15.26
C VAL A 32 -23.81 21.55 14.57
N THR A 33 -24.11 21.16 13.34
CA THR A 33 -25.16 21.79 12.56
C THR A 33 -26.46 21.46 13.26
N ALA A 34 -27.15 22.52 13.70
CA ALA A 34 -28.49 22.42 14.27
C ALA A 34 -29.36 21.62 13.30
N LYS A 35 -29.86 20.47 13.78
CA LYS A 35 -30.86 19.57 13.18
C LYS A 35 -31.30 19.98 11.78
N SER A 36 -30.45 19.75 10.76
CA SER A 36 -30.95 19.78 9.39
C SER A 36 -31.75 18.50 9.17
N ASP A 37 -32.81 18.62 8.38
CA ASP A 37 -33.70 17.54 7.97
C ASP A 37 -32.93 16.25 7.68
N ARG A 38 -33.54 15.11 8.05
CA ARG A 38 -33.05 13.74 7.84
C ARG A 38 -32.80 13.52 6.34
N LEU A 39 -31.70 14.04 5.80
CA LEU A 39 -31.06 13.49 4.62
C LEU A 39 -30.85 12.01 4.92
N ALA A 40 -31.33 11.17 4.00
CA ALA A 40 -31.18 9.72 4.09
C ALA A 40 -29.74 9.41 4.51
N ARG A 41 -29.58 8.90 5.73
CA ARG A 41 -28.26 8.51 6.24
C ARG A 41 -27.79 7.39 5.33
N PHE A 42 -26.91 7.72 4.39
CA PHE A 42 -26.17 6.71 3.66
C PHE A 42 -25.27 6.03 4.68
N ASN A 43 -25.69 4.83 5.11
CA ASN A 43 -24.92 3.96 5.99
C ASN A 43 -23.78 3.34 5.19
N ARG A 44 -22.91 4.17 4.59
CA ARG A 44 -21.72 3.71 3.89
C ARG A 44 -20.61 3.60 4.92
N SER A 45 -20.35 2.37 5.33
CA SER A 45 -19.21 2.06 6.19
C SER A 45 -17.91 2.39 5.45
N CYS A 46 -16.83 2.71 6.17
CA CYS A 46 -15.48 2.83 5.60
C CYS A 46 -14.97 1.56 4.90
N ALA A 47 -15.75 0.46 4.92
CA ALA A 47 -15.49 -0.77 4.20
C ALA A 47 -16.12 -0.80 2.78
N ASP A 48 -16.88 0.21 2.37
CA ASP A 48 -17.41 0.30 1.01
C ASP A 48 -16.27 0.57 0.02
N TRP A 49 -15.91 -0.45 -0.77
CA TRP A 49 -14.81 -0.42 -1.71
C TRP A 49 -14.95 0.65 -2.79
N ARG A 50 -16.20 1.05 -3.12
CA ARG A 50 -16.48 2.04 -4.17
C ARG A 50 -15.85 3.39 -3.85
N GLY A 51 -15.78 3.73 -2.57
CA GLY A 51 -15.15 4.96 -2.11
C GLY A 51 -13.63 4.99 -2.26
N TYR A 52 -13.00 3.88 -2.65
CA TYR A 52 -11.55 3.73 -2.79
C TYR A 52 -11.11 3.46 -4.23
N LEU A 53 -12.03 3.51 -5.19
CA LEU A 53 -11.69 3.40 -6.61
C LEU A 53 -10.75 4.53 -7.04
N PRO A 54 -9.68 4.21 -7.77
CA PRO A 54 -8.87 5.21 -8.46
C PRO A 54 -9.71 5.98 -9.47
N ASP A 55 -9.67 7.30 -9.37
CA ASP A 55 -10.26 8.20 -10.35
C ASP A 55 -9.25 8.41 -11.49
N THR A 56 -9.62 8.03 -12.72
CA THR A 56 -8.74 8.14 -13.88
C THR A 56 -8.62 9.59 -14.39
N ALA A 57 -9.59 10.46 -14.09
CA ALA A 57 -9.48 11.89 -14.37
C ALA A 57 -8.61 12.61 -13.33
N HIS A 58 -8.51 12.05 -12.13
CA HIS A 58 -7.75 12.60 -11.01
C HIS A 58 -6.83 11.56 -10.35
N PRO A 59 -5.80 11.08 -11.07
CA PRO A 59 -4.94 9.99 -10.58
C PRO A 59 -4.12 10.37 -9.34
N ASP A 60 -3.90 11.65 -9.11
CA ASP A 60 -3.29 12.22 -7.91
C ASP A 60 -4.16 12.09 -6.66
N HIS A 61 -5.48 11.91 -6.80
CA HIS A 61 -6.40 11.67 -5.68
C HIS A 61 -6.21 10.29 -5.04
N THR A 62 -5.50 9.36 -5.70
CA THR A 62 -5.20 8.02 -5.18
C THR A 62 -3.71 7.73 -5.38
N PRO A 63 -2.81 8.23 -4.51
CA PRO A 63 -1.38 7.98 -4.62
C PRO A 63 -1.01 6.49 -4.64
N VAL A 64 0.12 6.16 -5.27
CA VAL A 64 0.63 4.78 -5.27
C VAL A 64 1.07 4.40 -3.86
N ARG A 65 0.63 3.23 -3.38
CA ARG A 65 1.04 2.71 -2.09
C ARG A 65 2.16 1.69 -2.23
N PHE A 66 3.16 1.75 -1.35
CA PHE A 66 4.30 0.83 -1.40
C PHE A 66 4.18 -0.22 -0.30
N LEU A 67 3.96 -1.47 -0.67
CA LEU A 67 3.88 -2.61 0.24
C LEU A 67 5.29 -3.17 0.47
N ARG A 68 5.72 -3.15 1.73
CA ARG A 68 7.03 -3.64 2.15
C ARG A 68 7.07 -5.16 2.12
N VAL A 69 8.07 -5.72 1.45
CA VAL A 69 8.29 -7.16 1.34
C VAL A 69 9.72 -7.55 1.69
N ASN A 70 9.91 -8.80 2.10
CA ASN A 70 11.21 -9.46 2.14
C ASN A 70 11.08 -10.92 1.67
N PHE A 71 12.21 -11.55 1.36
CA PHE A 71 12.27 -12.94 0.90
C PHE A 71 13.04 -13.81 1.89
N HIS A 72 12.49 -14.98 2.20
CA HIS A 72 13.11 -16.01 3.02
C HIS A 72 13.28 -17.26 2.16
N ILE A 73 14.52 -17.64 1.87
CA ILE A 73 14.86 -18.81 1.06
C ILE A 73 15.25 -19.92 2.03
N LEU A 74 14.42 -20.96 2.09
CA LEU A 74 14.65 -22.08 3.01
C LEU A 74 15.37 -23.21 2.26
N ASN A 75 16.63 -23.41 2.58
CA ASN A 75 17.48 -24.46 2.03
C ASN A 75 17.52 -25.66 2.98
N SER A 76 17.78 -26.84 2.43
CA SER A 76 18.24 -27.98 3.25
C SER A 76 19.56 -27.61 3.94
N ARG A 77 19.91 -28.27 5.05
CA ARG A 77 21.10 -27.89 5.83
C ARG A 77 22.41 -28.06 5.05
N ASP A 78 22.46 -29.06 4.18
CA ASP A 78 23.58 -29.35 3.28
C ASP A 78 23.61 -28.43 2.04
N SER A 79 22.66 -27.49 1.91
CA SER A 79 22.49 -26.60 0.77
C SER A 79 22.26 -27.31 -0.57
N SER A 80 21.87 -28.60 -0.56
CA SER A 80 21.60 -29.37 -1.78
C SER A 80 20.26 -29.02 -2.43
N HIS A 81 19.33 -28.44 -1.67
CA HIS A 81 18.01 -28.04 -2.15
C HIS A 81 17.78 -26.54 -2.00
N ASN A 82 17.09 -25.98 -3.00
CA ASN A 82 16.75 -24.56 -3.15
C ASN A 82 17.90 -23.70 -3.72
N PHE A 83 17.63 -22.40 -3.89
CA PHE A 83 18.51 -21.44 -4.56
C PHE A 83 19.71 -21.03 -3.69
N LYS A 84 20.90 -20.99 -4.30
CA LYS A 84 22.08 -20.38 -3.69
C LYS A 84 21.92 -18.86 -3.57
N PRO A 85 22.66 -18.19 -2.65
CA PRO A 85 22.40 -16.78 -2.34
C PRO A 85 22.41 -15.82 -3.54
N ASP A 86 23.42 -15.87 -4.39
CA ASP A 86 23.51 -14.94 -5.53
C ASP A 86 22.49 -15.25 -6.63
N GLU A 87 22.15 -16.53 -6.80
CA GLU A 87 21.13 -16.98 -7.74
C GLU A 87 19.74 -16.53 -7.30
N ALA A 88 19.41 -16.74 -6.02
CA ALA A 88 18.15 -16.31 -5.42
C ALA A 88 17.93 -14.81 -5.54
N ARG A 89 18.95 -13.99 -5.22
CA ARG A 89 18.86 -12.53 -5.33
C ARG A 89 18.51 -12.09 -6.74
N ARG A 90 19.19 -12.65 -7.75
CA ARG A 90 18.90 -12.34 -9.16
C ARG A 90 17.49 -12.81 -9.54
N PHE A 91 17.13 -14.04 -9.21
CA PHE A 91 15.86 -14.64 -9.57
C PHE A 91 14.67 -13.91 -8.94
N PHE A 92 14.67 -13.76 -7.61
CA PHE A 92 13.56 -13.15 -6.88
C PHE A 92 13.53 -11.63 -6.98
N GLY A 93 14.70 -10.98 -7.14
CA GLY A 93 14.76 -9.56 -7.51
C GLY A 93 14.05 -9.31 -8.84
N ARG A 94 14.38 -10.11 -9.86
CA ARG A 94 13.72 -10.06 -11.18
C ARG A 94 12.24 -10.41 -11.11
N MET A 95 11.86 -11.45 -10.35
CA MET A 95 10.46 -11.81 -10.14
C MET A 95 9.66 -10.66 -9.54
N LEU A 96 10.22 -9.93 -8.57
CA LEU A 96 9.58 -8.77 -7.93
C LEU A 96 9.40 -7.60 -8.91
N GLU A 97 10.40 -7.35 -9.76
CA GLU A 97 10.31 -6.35 -10.84
C GLU A 97 9.18 -6.67 -11.81
N ILE A 98 9.08 -7.92 -12.27
CA ILE A 98 8.03 -8.37 -13.19
C ILE A 98 6.66 -8.29 -12.52
N ALA A 99 6.56 -8.70 -11.26
CA ALA A 99 5.32 -8.64 -10.50
C ALA A 99 4.80 -7.19 -10.39
N ASN A 100 5.70 -6.24 -10.11
CA ASN A 100 5.40 -4.80 -10.14
C ASN A 100 4.98 -4.32 -11.53
N ALA A 101 5.70 -4.71 -12.59
CA ALA A 101 5.36 -4.33 -13.96
C ALA A 101 3.95 -4.80 -14.35
N ARG A 102 3.55 -6.02 -13.95
CA ARG A 102 2.19 -6.54 -14.17
C ARG A 102 1.13 -5.74 -13.42
N LEU A 103 1.41 -5.28 -12.20
CA LEU A 103 0.49 -4.43 -11.44
C LEU A 103 0.32 -3.05 -12.07
N ASP A 104 1.37 -2.53 -12.70
CA ASP A 104 1.35 -1.26 -13.44
C ASP A 104 0.59 -1.37 -14.77
N SER A 105 0.61 -2.55 -15.38
CA SER A 105 0.00 -2.82 -16.69
C SER A 105 -1.33 -3.58 -16.58
N ASN A 106 -2.16 -3.27 -15.58
CA ASN A 106 -3.45 -3.94 -15.39
C ASN A 106 -4.25 -3.92 -16.70
N VAL A 107 -4.86 -5.05 -17.05
CA VAL A 107 -5.66 -5.20 -18.27
C VAL A 107 -7.12 -5.50 -17.96
N ARG A 108 -7.98 -5.45 -18.98
CA ARG A 108 -9.38 -5.85 -18.85
C ARG A 108 -9.47 -7.32 -18.45
N ASN A 109 -10.24 -7.59 -17.40
CA ASN A 109 -10.67 -8.94 -17.05
C ASN A 109 -11.64 -9.47 -18.11
N TRP A 110 -11.33 -10.62 -18.72
CA TRP A 110 -12.10 -11.18 -19.82
C TRP A 110 -13.54 -11.53 -19.43
N ARG A 111 -13.75 -11.90 -18.17
CA ARG A 111 -15.05 -12.33 -17.63
C ARG A 111 -15.77 -11.23 -16.84
N SER A 112 -15.37 -9.97 -16.99
CA SER A 112 -16.13 -8.84 -16.44
C SER A 112 -17.22 -8.39 -17.40
N PRO A 113 -18.35 -7.86 -16.89
CA PRO A 113 -19.40 -7.28 -17.72
C PRO A 113 -18.85 -6.30 -18.76
N GLU A 114 -19.53 -6.21 -19.91
CA GLU A 114 -19.18 -5.24 -20.94
C GLU A 114 -19.19 -3.81 -20.38
N GLY A 115 -18.23 -2.99 -20.80
CA GLY A 115 -18.08 -1.62 -20.30
C GLY A 115 -17.38 -1.49 -18.94
N THR A 116 -17.02 -2.59 -18.27
CA THR A 116 -16.23 -2.52 -17.03
C THR A 116 -14.89 -1.81 -17.30
N PRO A 117 -14.58 -0.69 -16.60
CA PRO A 117 -13.36 0.07 -16.87
C PRO A 117 -12.12 -0.67 -16.36
N VAL A 118 -10.98 -0.42 -17.02
CA VAL A 118 -9.67 -0.85 -16.53
C VAL A 118 -9.11 0.26 -15.66
N LEU A 119 -8.96 -0.01 -14.36
CA LEU A 119 -8.40 0.94 -13.41
C LEU A 119 -6.96 0.56 -13.05
N PRO A 120 -6.08 1.53 -12.74
CA PRO A 120 -4.74 1.23 -12.25
C PRO A 120 -4.81 0.64 -10.84
N SER A 121 -3.98 -0.36 -10.53
CA SER A 121 -3.97 -1.02 -9.20
C SER A 121 -3.50 -0.08 -8.07
N ARG A 122 -2.64 0.90 -8.40
CA ARG A 122 -2.08 1.93 -7.49
C ARG A 122 -1.39 1.37 -6.23
N TYR A 123 -0.68 0.25 -6.38
CA TYR A 123 0.27 -0.20 -5.38
C TYR A 123 1.46 -0.91 -6.02
N ARG A 124 2.59 -0.96 -5.32
CA ARG A 124 3.82 -1.62 -5.73
C ARG A 124 4.50 -2.29 -4.54
N TYR A 125 5.31 -3.29 -4.79
CA TYR A 125 6.22 -3.87 -3.82
C TYR A 125 7.49 -3.07 -3.69
N VAL A 126 8.00 -2.97 -2.46
CA VAL A 126 9.33 -2.45 -2.16
C VAL A 126 10.07 -3.44 -1.28
N LEU A 127 11.21 -3.92 -1.76
CA LEU A 127 12.11 -4.75 -0.96
C LEU A 127 12.58 -3.94 0.25
N SER A 128 12.42 -4.49 1.44
CA SER A 128 12.53 -3.74 2.70
C SER A 128 13.58 -4.36 3.62
N PRO A 129 14.87 -4.05 3.41
CA PRO A 129 15.94 -4.54 4.28
C PRO A 129 15.80 -4.03 5.71
N GLN A 130 16.31 -4.79 6.66
CA GLN A 130 16.60 -4.31 8.02
C GLN A 130 18.05 -3.81 8.10
N PRO A 131 18.41 -3.04 9.16
CA PRO A 131 19.77 -2.57 9.32
C PRO A 131 20.79 -3.72 9.26
N GLY A 132 21.65 -3.70 8.24
CA GLY A 132 22.70 -4.70 8.05
C GLY A 132 22.35 -5.86 7.10
N ASP A 133 21.18 -5.86 6.45
CA ASP A 133 20.81 -6.83 5.42
C ASP A 133 20.32 -6.17 4.12
N ASP A 134 19.95 -7.00 3.14
CA ASP A 134 19.46 -6.61 1.82
C ASP A 134 18.00 -7.04 1.56
N GLY A 135 17.27 -7.51 2.58
CA GLY A 135 15.91 -8.03 2.46
C GLY A 135 15.81 -9.46 1.90
N PHE A 136 16.93 -10.14 1.67
CA PHE A 136 16.99 -11.57 1.34
C PHE A 136 17.62 -12.37 2.48
N TYR A 137 16.87 -13.31 3.04
CA TYR A 137 17.30 -14.13 4.16
C TYR A 137 17.44 -15.59 3.73
N PHE A 138 18.57 -16.21 4.05
CA PHE A 138 18.88 -17.59 3.72
C PHE A 138 18.91 -18.43 4.99
N HIS A 139 18.07 -19.45 5.02
CA HIS A 139 17.94 -20.35 6.18
C HIS A 139 18.32 -21.76 5.76
N PHE A 140 18.99 -22.50 6.65
CA PHE A 140 19.49 -23.85 6.39
C PHE A 140 18.93 -24.78 7.46
N ASP A 141 17.89 -25.54 7.14
CA ASP A 141 17.08 -26.27 8.12
C ASP A 141 16.42 -27.52 7.53
N ASP A 142 16.74 -28.69 8.05
CA ASP A 142 16.21 -29.96 7.53
C ASP A 142 14.72 -30.21 7.87
N SER A 143 14.15 -29.45 8.81
CA SER A 143 12.77 -29.65 9.29
C SER A 143 11.76 -28.66 8.72
N LEU A 144 12.22 -27.49 8.25
CA LEU A 144 11.35 -26.37 7.85
C LEU A 144 11.61 -25.86 6.43
N TYR A 145 12.48 -26.52 5.66
CA TYR A 145 12.80 -26.09 4.30
C TYR A 145 11.77 -26.48 3.22
N TYR A 146 10.86 -27.38 3.55
CA TYR A 146 9.98 -28.01 2.58
C TYR A 146 8.49 -27.65 2.76
N PHE A 147 7.74 -27.80 1.68
CA PHE A 147 6.31 -27.53 1.59
C PHE A 147 5.54 -28.72 1.02
N ILE A 148 4.52 -29.15 1.76
CA ILE A 148 3.60 -30.23 1.39
C ILE A 148 2.18 -29.68 1.53
N SER A 149 1.45 -29.61 0.42
CA SER A 149 0.07 -29.13 0.37
C SER A 149 -0.98 -30.22 0.47
N GLN A 150 -0.62 -31.47 0.17
CA GLN A 150 -1.55 -32.59 0.02
C GLN A 150 -1.11 -33.81 0.85
N GLY A 151 -2.08 -34.67 1.18
CA GLY A 151 -1.82 -35.89 1.95
C GLY A 151 -1.76 -35.69 3.46
N LYS A 152 -1.45 -36.78 4.18
CA LYS A 152 -1.46 -36.86 5.65
C LYS A 152 -0.45 -35.93 6.32
N ASN A 153 0.68 -35.66 5.65
CA ASN A 153 1.80 -34.88 6.20
C ASN A 153 1.81 -33.43 5.69
N ARG A 154 0.68 -32.91 5.21
CA ARG A 154 0.59 -31.53 4.72
C ARG A 154 1.00 -30.53 5.81
N ASN A 155 1.80 -29.54 5.43
CA ASN A 155 2.28 -28.47 6.30
C ASN A 155 1.97 -27.06 5.74
N ASN A 156 1.15 -26.96 4.70
CA ASN A 156 0.81 -25.70 4.05
C ASN A 156 0.32 -24.63 5.04
N TYR A 157 -0.61 -24.98 5.95
CA TYR A 157 -1.12 -24.07 6.99
C TYR A 157 -0.26 -23.97 8.27
N ASN A 158 0.75 -24.82 8.43
CA ASN A 158 1.63 -24.78 9.60
C ASN A 158 2.41 -23.44 9.63
N ARG A 159 2.52 -22.79 10.80
CA ARG A 159 3.16 -21.47 10.92
C ARG A 159 4.60 -21.50 11.45
N ASP A 160 5.19 -22.66 11.70
CA ASP A 160 6.48 -22.81 12.38
C ASP A 160 7.61 -22.11 11.62
N VAL A 161 7.67 -22.24 10.29
CA VAL A 161 8.65 -21.52 9.45
C VAL A 161 8.51 -19.99 9.58
N ILE A 162 7.27 -19.48 9.62
CA ILE A 162 6.97 -18.06 9.79
C ILE A 162 7.35 -17.62 11.21
N ASN A 163 6.97 -18.40 12.21
CA ASN A 163 7.22 -18.12 13.61
C ASN A 163 8.72 -18.10 13.92
N LYS A 164 9.50 -18.98 13.29
CA LYS A 164 10.94 -19.06 13.48
C LYS A 164 11.70 -17.97 12.73
N TYR A 165 11.36 -17.73 11.46
CA TYR A 165 12.24 -17.00 10.56
C TYR A 165 11.75 -15.63 10.08
N ALA A 166 10.46 -15.29 10.20
CA ALA A 166 9.98 -14.01 9.68
C ALA A 166 10.64 -12.81 10.39
N VAL A 167 11.03 -11.82 9.60
CA VAL A 167 11.62 -10.56 10.02
C VAL A 167 10.61 -9.43 9.83
N GLY A 168 10.51 -8.53 10.82
CA GLY A 168 9.56 -7.41 10.77
C GLY A 168 8.10 -7.85 10.65
N LYS A 169 7.70 -8.94 11.33
CA LYS A 169 6.38 -9.60 11.23
C LYS A 169 5.17 -8.66 11.32
N ASP A 170 5.33 -7.55 12.03
CA ASP A 170 4.28 -6.56 12.28
C ASP A 170 4.16 -5.49 11.18
N SER A 171 5.14 -5.42 10.27
CA SER A 171 5.37 -4.27 9.41
C SER A 171 5.97 -4.60 8.02
N ILE A 172 6.20 -5.87 7.70
CA ILE A 172 6.74 -6.34 6.41
C ILE A 172 6.01 -7.62 6.02
N VAL A 173 5.62 -7.75 4.74
CA VAL A 173 5.11 -9.00 4.20
C VAL A 173 6.26 -9.96 3.96
N ASN A 174 6.21 -11.13 4.61
CA ASN A 174 7.28 -12.12 4.52
C ASN A 174 6.98 -13.21 3.48
N ILE A 175 7.83 -13.32 2.46
CA ILE A 175 7.68 -14.28 1.35
C ILE A 175 8.63 -15.45 1.58
N PHE A 176 8.09 -16.61 1.93
CA PHE A 176 8.85 -17.84 2.16
C PHE A 176 8.91 -18.68 0.90
N VAL A 177 10.11 -18.97 0.41
CA VAL A 177 10.38 -19.82 -0.76
C VAL A 177 10.87 -21.17 -0.27
N LEU A 178 10.01 -22.17 -0.36
CA LEU A 178 10.26 -23.54 0.06
C LEU A 178 10.36 -24.48 -1.15
N VAL A 179 10.86 -25.67 -0.92
CA VAL A 179 10.95 -26.75 -1.93
C VAL A 179 9.92 -27.84 -1.65
N HIS A 180 9.62 -28.66 -2.64
CA HIS A 180 8.97 -29.94 -2.42
C HIS A 180 10.02 -30.98 -1.99
N PRO A 181 9.74 -31.81 -0.98
CA PRO A 181 10.70 -32.80 -0.54
C PRO A 181 10.82 -33.95 -1.56
N ASP A 182 12.03 -34.48 -1.69
CA ASP A 182 12.44 -35.48 -2.68
C ASP A 182 11.56 -36.73 -2.70
N ASP A 183 11.20 -37.23 -1.52
CA ASP A 183 10.36 -38.41 -1.34
C ASP A 183 8.94 -38.19 -1.89
N SER A 184 8.41 -36.97 -1.71
CA SER A 184 7.11 -36.58 -2.25
C SER A 184 7.16 -36.45 -3.76
N ILE A 185 8.20 -35.83 -4.33
CA ILE A 185 8.37 -35.71 -5.79
C ILE A 185 8.43 -37.09 -6.46
N ARG A 186 9.07 -38.08 -5.83
CA ARG A 186 9.15 -39.46 -6.34
C ARG A 186 7.81 -40.21 -6.29
N SER A 187 6.84 -39.74 -5.52
CA SER A 187 5.51 -40.37 -5.44
C SER A 187 4.64 -40.00 -6.64
N GLN A 188 4.13 -41.02 -7.34
CA GLN A 188 3.21 -40.83 -8.48
C GLN A 188 1.90 -40.11 -8.11
N SER A 189 1.52 -40.17 -6.83
CA SER A 189 0.30 -39.53 -6.32
C SER A 189 0.49 -38.05 -5.98
N TYR A 190 1.73 -37.56 -5.93
CA TYR A 190 2.05 -36.21 -5.53
C TYR A 190 2.24 -35.30 -6.75
N ARG A 191 1.66 -34.10 -6.69
CA ARG A 191 1.80 -33.09 -7.75
C ARG A 191 2.68 -31.94 -7.25
N ALA A 192 3.95 -31.96 -7.64
CA ALA A 192 4.94 -30.93 -7.35
C ALA A 192 4.76 -29.67 -8.22
N ASN A 193 3.53 -29.17 -8.30
CA ASN A 193 3.21 -27.96 -9.06
C ASN A 193 3.59 -26.70 -8.28
N SER A 194 3.77 -25.58 -8.99
CA SER A 194 3.89 -24.26 -8.37
C SER A 194 2.69 -24.00 -7.48
N GLN A 195 2.91 -23.69 -6.22
CA GLN A 195 1.86 -23.53 -5.23
C GLN A 195 2.19 -22.38 -4.29
N GLY A 196 1.14 -21.70 -3.84
CA GLY A 196 1.22 -20.62 -2.88
C GLY A 196 0.19 -20.78 -1.76
N ILE A 197 0.44 -20.10 -0.64
CA ILE A 197 -0.58 -19.87 0.39
C ILE A 197 -0.26 -18.63 1.22
N ALA A 198 -1.25 -17.74 1.33
CA ALA A 198 -1.23 -16.61 2.27
C ALA A 198 -1.63 -17.02 3.70
N LEU A 199 -0.90 -16.50 4.69
CA LEU A 199 -1.03 -16.81 6.11
C LEU A 199 -0.88 -15.54 6.96
N GLY A 200 -1.83 -14.60 6.84
CA GLY A 200 -1.78 -13.29 7.48
C GLY A 200 -0.91 -12.32 6.66
N THR A 201 0.13 -11.73 7.25
CA THR A 201 1.11 -10.87 6.54
C THR A 201 2.33 -11.67 6.07
N SER A 202 2.16 -12.95 5.76
CA SER A 202 3.21 -13.81 5.26
C SER A 202 2.62 -14.78 4.26
N LEU A 203 3.43 -15.25 3.33
CA LEU A 203 3.01 -16.28 2.37
C LEU A 203 4.11 -17.29 2.17
N LYS A 204 3.73 -18.50 1.75
CA LYS A 204 4.65 -19.55 1.33
C LYS A 204 4.47 -19.79 -0.16
N MET A 205 5.57 -19.98 -0.87
CA MET A 205 5.61 -20.41 -2.27
C MET A 205 6.50 -21.64 -2.38
N ALA A 206 6.09 -22.59 -3.22
CA ALA A 206 6.83 -23.81 -3.52
C ALA A 206 6.69 -24.20 -4.99
N GLY A 207 7.50 -25.16 -5.45
CA GLY A 207 7.51 -25.62 -6.85
C GLY A 207 8.34 -24.73 -7.78
N ILE A 208 8.97 -23.67 -7.26
CA ILE A 208 9.79 -22.73 -8.04
C ILE A 208 11.13 -23.37 -8.41
N TYR A 209 11.79 -23.97 -7.42
CA TYR A 209 13.12 -24.57 -7.58
C TYR A 209 13.07 -25.83 -8.46
N GLU A 210 12.07 -26.67 -8.29
CA GLU A 210 11.93 -27.96 -8.97
C GLU A 210 11.65 -27.78 -10.46
N LYS A 211 10.83 -26.79 -10.81
CA LYS A 211 10.44 -26.52 -12.19
C LYS A 211 11.55 -25.91 -13.03
N LYS A 212 12.48 -25.17 -12.42
CA LYS A 212 13.59 -24.49 -13.12
C LYS A 212 13.12 -23.57 -14.26
N GLU A 213 11.91 -23.04 -14.13
CA GLU A 213 11.33 -22.07 -15.04
C GLU A 213 11.82 -20.65 -14.72
N PRO A 214 11.77 -19.71 -15.68
CA PRO A 214 12.22 -18.35 -15.46
C PRO A 214 11.25 -17.58 -14.51
N PRO A 215 11.71 -16.51 -13.83
CA PRO A 215 10.93 -15.79 -12.81
C PRO A 215 9.60 -15.22 -13.33
N GLU A 216 9.48 -14.95 -14.62
CA GLU A 216 8.27 -14.51 -15.32
C GLU A 216 7.08 -15.46 -15.07
N ASN A 217 7.33 -16.76 -14.93
CA ASN A 217 6.28 -17.77 -14.75
C ASN A 217 5.74 -17.81 -13.31
N PHE A 218 6.42 -17.15 -12.36
CA PHE A 218 6.05 -17.16 -10.94
C PHE A 218 5.59 -15.79 -10.41
N ALA A 219 5.80 -14.72 -11.17
CA ALA A 219 5.36 -13.38 -10.80
C ALA A 219 3.82 -13.29 -10.61
N GLY A 220 3.06 -14.02 -11.44
CA GLY A 220 1.60 -14.14 -11.29
C GLY A 220 1.21 -14.80 -9.98
N LEU A 221 1.88 -15.90 -9.61
CA LEU A 221 1.66 -16.60 -8.35
C LEU A 221 1.97 -15.69 -7.15
N LEU A 222 3.05 -14.91 -7.19
CA LEU A 222 3.34 -13.93 -6.13
C LEU A 222 2.19 -12.92 -5.99
N ASN A 223 1.73 -12.33 -7.11
CA ASN A 223 0.64 -11.37 -7.10
C ASN A 223 -0.67 -11.97 -6.58
N HIS A 224 -0.98 -13.21 -6.97
CA HIS A 224 -2.14 -13.95 -6.49
C HIS A 224 -2.14 -14.13 -4.96
N GLU A 225 -1.03 -14.62 -4.40
CA GLU A 225 -0.92 -14.81 -2.95
C GLU A 225 -0.94 -13.50 -2.17
N ILE A 226 -0.34 -12.45 -2.71
CA ILE A 226 -0.49 -11.10 -2.14
C ILE A 226 -1.96 -10.67 -2.20
N GLY A 227 -2.68 -10.95 -3.28
CA GLY A 227 -4.11 -10.70 -3.39
C GLY A 227 -4.90 -11.25 -2.20
N HIS A 228 -4.59 -12.47 -1.77
CA HIS A 228 -5.18 -13.05 -0.55
C HIS A 228 -4.78 -12.31 0.73
N ILE A 229 -3.52 -11.87 0.87
CA ILE A 229 -3.09 -11.00 1.99
C ILE A 229 -3.90 -9.69 1.99
N LEU A 230 -4.25 -9.17 0.81
CA LEU A 230 -5.06 -7.98 0.59
C LEU A 230 -6.58 -8.25 0.63
N ASN A 231 -7.01 -9.40 1.17
CA ASN A 231 -8.41 -9.78 1.37
C ASN A 231 -9.22 -9.95 0.07
N LEU A 232 -8.56 -10.40 -0.99
CA LEU A 232 -9.21 -10.92 -2.20
C LEU A 232 -9.41 -12.43 -2.09
N SER A 233 -10.58 -12.89 -2.54
CA SER A 233 -10.91 -14.31 -2.68
C SER A 233 -10.67 -14.76 -4.12
N HIS A 234 -10.69 -16.07 -4.34
CA HIS A 234 -10.66 -16.64 -5.69
C HIS A 234 -11.86 -16.20 -6.53
N ALA A 235 -11.63 -15.71 -7.75
CA ALA A 235 -12.65 -15.07 -8.58
C ALA A 235 -13.61 -16.05 -9.28
N TRP A 236 -13.29 -17.34 -9.29
CA TRP A 236 -14.18 -18.39 -9.83
C TRP A 236 -15.31 -18.81 -8.88
N THR A 237 -15.30 -18.31 -7.64
CA THR A 237 -16.38 -18.45 -6.66
C THR A 237 -16.92 -17.09 -6.26
N GLU A 238 -17.97 -17.04 -5.44
CA GLU A 238 -18.48 -15.79 -4.86
C GLU A 238 -17.37 -15.07 -4.06
N ASP A 239 -16.67 -14.15 -4.73
CA ASP A 239 -15.55 -13.38 -4.18
C ASP A 239 -16.01 -12.06 -3.54
N GLY A 240 -17.32 -11.79 -3.60
CA GLY A 240 -17.96 -10.57 -3.12
C GLY A 240 -17.66 -9.36 -4.01
N CYS A 241 -17.36 -9.58 -5.29
CA CYS A 241 -17.26 -8.54 -6.28
C CYS A 241 -18.35 -8.70 -7.37
N PRO A 242 -19.14 -7.64 -7.64
CA PRO A 242 -20.23 -7.74 -8.62
C PRO A 242 -19.74 -7.69 -10.08
N ASP A 243 -18.46 -7.39 -10.31
CA ASP A 243 -17.84 -7.29 -11.64
C ASP A 243 -16.93 -8.49 -11.98
N THR A 244 -16.99 -9.54 -11.15
CA THR A 244 -16.35 -10.85 -11.32
C THR A 244 -17.45 -11.91 -11.47
N GLU A 245 -17.51 -12.55 -12.62
CA GLU A 245 -18.50 -13.60 -12.86
C GLU A 245 -18.02 -14.95 -12.30
N ASN A 246 -18.87 -15.61 -11.51
CA ASN A 246 -18.64 -16.99 -11.05
C ASN A 246 -18.46 -17.95 -12.23
N HIS A 247 -17.48 -18.86 -12.16
CA HIS A 247 -17.19 -19.77 -13.26
C HIS A 247 -16.44 -21.04 -12.88
N PRO A 248 -16.43 -22.06 -13.76
CA PRO A 248 -15.56 -23.20 -13.56
C PRO A 248 -14.09 -22.83 -13.84
N ASN A 249 -13.23 -22.96 -12.84
CA ASN A 249 -11.79 -22.81 -12.99
C ASN A 249 -11.14 -24.07 -13.57
N LYS A 250 -11.41 -24.35 -14.86
CA LYS A 250 -10.99 -25.58 -15.57
C LYS A 250 -10.05 -25.33 -16.75
N CYS A 251 -9.80 -24.07 -17.09
CA CYS A 251 -8.98 -23.66 -18.23
C CYS A 251 -7.74 -22.94 -17.72
N TRP A 252 -6.59 -23.62 -17.84
CA TRP A 252 -5.30 -23.04 -17.49
C TRP A 252 -4.90 -21.92 -18.46
N ASP A 253 -5.12 -22.15 -19.76
CA ASP A 253 -4.83 -21.21 -20.85
C ASP A 253 -6.08 -20.94 -21.69
N TRP A 254 -6.06 -19.85 -22.45
CA TRP A 254 -7.03 -19.61 -23.51
C TRP A 254 -6.64 -20.42 -24.75
N THR A 255 -7.63 -21.09 -25.36
CA THR A 255 -7.49 -21.82 -26.63
C THR A 255 -8.59 -21.37 -27.59
N PRO A 256 -8.37 -21.39 -28.92
CA PRO A 256 -9.43 -21.07 -29.87
C PRO A 256 -10.60 -22.08 -29.83
N GLU A 257 -10.36 -23.30 -29.33
CA GLU A 257 -11.37 -24.33 -29.17
C GLU A 257 -12.14 -24.23 -27.84
N PRO A 258 -13.45 -24.55 -27.82
CA PRO A 258 -14.19 -24.76 -26.59
C PRO A 258 -13.62 -25.92 -25.74
N PRO A 259 -13.74 -25.87 -24.40
CA PRO A 259 -14.47 -24.84 -23.65
C PRO A 259 -13.62 -23.60 -23.33
N CYS A 260 -12.30 -23.65 -23.51
CA CYS A 260 -11.40 -22.60 -23.01
C CYS A 260 -11.39 -21.32 -23.85
N ARG A 261 -11.94 -21.34 -25.08
CA ARG A 261 -12.31 -20.12 -25.80
C ARG A 261 -13.21 -19.20 -24.99
N ASP A 262 -14.18 -19.79 -24.27
CA ASP A 262 -15.29 -19.09 -23.60
C ASP A 262 -15.15 -19.10 -22.08
N LEU A 263 -14.43 -20.08 -21.52
CA LEU A 263 -14.28 -20.28 -20.06
C LEU A 263 -12.92 -19.88 -19.50
N ALA A 264 -11.92 -19.56 -20.34
CA ALA A 264 -10.64 -19.07 -19.83
C ALA A 264 -10.80 -17.69 -19.18
N THR A 265 -9.89 -17.40 -18.26
CA THR A 265 -9.85 -16.19 -17.46
C THR A 265 -8.42 -15.68 -17.42
N ASN A 266 -8.27 -14.38 -17.30
CA ASN A 266 -6.99 -13.72 -17.06
C ASN A 266 -6.97 -13.02 -15.68
N ASN A 267 -7.99 -13.23 -14.85
CA ASN A 267 -8.07 -12.63 -13.52
C ASN A 267 -6.87 -13.09 -12.67
N MET A 268 -6.28 -12.15 -11.92
CA MET A 268 -5.17 -12.40 -11.01
C MET A 268 -5.54 -13.42 -9.93
N MET A 269 -6.81 -13.45 -9.51
CA MET A 269 -7.31 -14.32 -8.45
C MET A 269 -7.84 -15.68 -8.96
N ASP A 270 -7.62 -16.02 -10.22
CA ASP A 270 -7.91 -17.35 -10.77
C ASP A 270 -6.66 -18.22 -10.90
N TYR A 271 -6.83 -19.53 -11.12
CA TYR A 271 -5.72 -20.44 -11.46
C TYR A 271 -5.59 -20.60 -12.98
N ASN A 272 -5.01 -19.58 -13.61
CA ASN A 272 -4.71 -19.53 -15.04
C ASN A 272 -3.24 -19.13 -15.26
N ALA A 273 -2.74 -19.19 -16.49
CA ALA A 273 -1.36 -18.85 -16.80
C ALA A 273 -1.06 -17.33 -16.86
N TYR A 274 -2.10 -16.49 -16.98
CA TYR A 274 -1.95 -15.06 -17.26
C TYR A 274 -1.85 -14.24 -15.97
N GLN A 275 -2.82 -14.39 -15.06
CA GLN A 275 -2.92 -13.73 -13.76
C GLN A 275 -2.57 -12.23 -13.79
N MET A 276 -3.21 -11.49 -14.70
CA MET A 276 -2.79 -10.14 -15.09
C MET A 276 -3.90 -9.08 -15.02
N ALA A 277 -5.11 -9.48 -14.63
CA ALA A 277 -6.25 -8.57 -14.51
C ALA A 277 -6.79 -8.49 -13.08
N LEU A 278 -7.05 -7.26 -12.62
CA LEU A 278 -7.85 -6.94 -11.44
C LEU A 278 -9.05 -6.10 -11.87
N THR A 279 -10.23 -6.45 -11.36
CA THR A 279 -11.46 -5.69 -11.63
C THR A 279 -11.54 -4.41 -10.76
N PRO A 280 -12.36 -3.42 -11.13
CA PRO A 280 -12.63 -2.26 -10.28
C PRO A 280 -12.98 -2.61 -8.83
N CYS A 281 -13.87 -3.58 -8.60
CA CYS A 281 -14.20 -4.00 -7.23
C CYS A 281 -12.99 -4.53 -6.46
N GLN A 282 -12.20 -5.41 -7.08
CA GLN A 282 -11.00 -5.96 -6.45
C GLN A 282 -9.99 -4.83 -6.12
N ILE A 283 -9.83 -3.84 -7.01
CA ILE A 283 -8.99 -2.65 -6.78
C ILE A 283 -9.55 -1.75 -5.67
N GLY A 284 -10.87 -1.53 -5.62
CA GLY A 284 -11.46 -0.77 -4.52
C GLY A 284 -11.25 -1.48 -3.18
N ARG A 285 -11.40 -2.80 -3.13
CA ARG A 285 -11.26 -3.61 -1.91
C ARG A 285 -9.82 -3.59 -1.39
N LEU A 286 -8.82 -3.77 -2.26
CA LEU A 286 -7.41 -3.69 -1.84
C LEU A 286 -7.08 -2.28 -1.32
N GLN A 287 -7.57 -1.23 -1.98
CA GLN A 287 -7.33 0.16 -1.56
C GLN A 287 -8.02 0.48 -0.23
N ALA A 288 -9.21 -0.08 0.02
CA ALA A 288 -9.90 0.01 1.30
C ALA A 288 -9.11 -0.69 2.42
N VAL A 289 -8.56 -1.88 2.16
CA VAL A 289 -7.69 -2.61 3.12
C VAL A 289 -6.45 -1.80 3.45
N PHE A 290 -5.85 -1.15 2.46
CA PHE A 290 -4.70 -0.28 2.68
C PHE A 290 -5.03 0.98 3.47
N ALA A 291 -6.24 1.51 3.37
CA ALA A 291 -6.66 2.70 4.11
C ALA A 291 -7.13 2.35 5.54
N ASN A 292 -7.54 1.11 5.78
CA ASN A 292 -8.05 0.67 7.07
C ASN A 292 -6.91 0.56 8.11
N GLU A 293 -6.88 1.47 9.07
CA GLU A 293 -5.86 1.52 10.13
C GLU A 293 -5.82 0.27 11.04
N ARG A 294 -6.93 -0.46 11.10
CA ARG A 294 -7.03 -1.70 11.88
C ARG A 294 -6.51 -2.92 11.12
N SER A 295 -6.33 -2.81 9.81
CA SER A 295 -5.79 -3.89 8.98
C SER A 295 -4.34 -4.18 9.37
N PRO A 296 -3.93 -5.43 9.60
CA PRO A 296 -2.52 -5.78 9.77
C PRO A 296 -1.65 -5.34 8.59
N VAL A 297 -2.19 -5.41 7.37
CA VAL A 297 -1.51 -5.01 6.12
C VAL A 297 -1.21 -3.52 6.10
N ARG A 298 -2.03 -2.67 6.75
CA ARG A 298 -1.76 -1.22 6.84
C ARG A 298 -0.35 -0.96 7.35
N ARG A 299 0.07 -1.71 8.36
CA ARG A 299 1.40 -1.58 8.95
C ARG A 299 2.51 -2.05 8.02
N CYS A 300 2.20 -2.87 7.02
CA CYS A 300 3.14 -3.30 5.98
C CYS A 300 3.39 -2.23 4.90
N LEU A 301 2.62 -1.13 4.88
CA LEU A 301 2.88 -0.04 3.94
C LEU A 301 4.09 0.79 4.38
N LEU A 302 4.81 1.33 3.39
CA LEU A 302 5.73 2.44 3.61
C LEU A 302 4.88 3.70 3.87
N PRO A 303 5.02 4.37 5.03
CA PRO A 303 4.15 5.49 5.41
C PRO A 303 4.59 6.79 4.72
N THR A 304 4.49 6.86 3.39
CA THR A 304 4.90 8.03 2.60
C THR A 304 4.13 9.29 3.01
N TRP A 305 2.86 9.13 3.40
CA TRP A 305 1.99 10.20 3.90
C TRP A 305 2.46 10.87 5.20
N CYS A 306 3.44 10.29 5.91
CA CYS A 306 4.02 10.90 7.10
C CYS A 306 5.12 11.92 6.80
N ARG A 307 5.59 12.00 5.55
CA ARG A 307 6.58 12.98 5.11
C ARG A 307 5.96 13.84 4.02
N ARG A 308 5.84 15.14 4.30
CA ARG A 308 5.37 16.10 3.30
C ARG A 308 6.29 16.12 2.07
N ASP A 309 5.71 15.93 0.90
CA ASP A 309 6.30 16.15 -0.41
C ASP A 309 5.54 17.29 -1.13
N PRO A 310 6.12 18.50 -1.22
CA PRO A 310 5.52 19.63 -1.90
C PRO A 310 5.21 19.38 -3.39
N SER A 311 5.92 18.45 -4.04
CA SER A 311 5.67 18.08 -5.43
C SER A 311 4.37 17.29 -5.62
N LYS A 312 3.77 16.84 -4.51
CA LYS A 312 2.49 16.13 -4.44
C LYS A 312 1.36 17.00 -3.90
N ASP A 313 1.59 18.32 -3.78
CA ASP A 313 0.53 19.26 -3.42
C ASP A 313 -0.59 19.17 -4.47
N MET A 314 -1.83 19.01 -4.00
CA MET A 314 -3.01 18.75 -4.82
C MET A 314 -4.00 19.89 -4.70
N VAL A 315 -4.57 20.32 -5.83
CA VAL A 315 -5.52 21.43 -5.88
C VAL A 315 -6.88 20.94 -6.36
N ILE A 316 -7.86 20.91 -5.46
CA ILE A 316 -9.27 20.68 -5.80
C ILE A 316 -9.83 21.98 -6.36
N ARG A 317 -10.08 22.01 -7.68
CA ARG A 317 -10.59 23.19 -8.40
C ARG A 317 -12.11 23.21 -8.50
N ASP A 318 -12.74 22.05 -8.40
CA ASP A 318 -14.18 21.86 -8.53
C ASP A 318 -14.80 21.30 -7.24
N SER A 319 -16.02 20.77 -7.31
CA SER A 319 -16.63 20.05 -6.19
C SER A 319 -16.31 18.55 -6.29
N VAL A 320 -15.57 18.02 -5.32
CA VAL A 320 -15.21 16.60 -5.25
C VAL A 320 -15.75 16.00 -3.95
N ALA A 321 -16.34 14.82 -4.04
CA ALA A 321 -16.73 14.02 -2.88
C ALA A 321 -15.74 12.86 -2.70
N TRP A 322 -15.18 12.74 -1.50
CA TRP A 322 -14.37 11.59 -1.12
C TRP A 322 -15.15 10.72 -0.16
N GLU A 323 -15.48 9.52 -0.63
CA GLU A 323 -16.27 8.56 0.14
C GLU A 323 -15.42 7.58 0.96
N GLY A 324 -14.11 7.51 0.66
CA GLY A 324 -13.15 6.69 1.39
C GLY A 324 -11.97 7.52 1.91
N ALA A 325 -11.26 6.98 2.89
CA ALA A 325 -10.05 7.61 3.41
C ALA A 325 -8.95 7.71 2.32
N ARG A 326 -8.14 8.78 2.39
CA ARG A 326 -7.04 9.06 1.46
C ARG A 326 -5.76 9.33 2.25
N ASP A 327 -4.67 8.70 1.80
CA ASP A 327 -3.32 8.99 2.26
C ASP A 327 -2.68 9.92 1.25
N LEU A 328 -2.35 11.14 1.67
CA LEU A 328 -1.76 12.15 0.80
C LEU A 328 -0.36 12.49 1.27
N GLU A 329 0.54 12.71 0.31
CA GLU A 329 1.94 13.05 0.56
C GLU A 329 2.16 14.56 0.56
N GLY A 330 1.27 15.34 -0.08
CA GLY A 330 1.35 16.79 -0.17
C GLY A 330 0.21 17.52 0.57
N ASN A 331 0.19 18.83 0.39
CA ASN A 331 -0.93 19.66 0.84
C ASN A 331 -2.17 19.38 0.00
N LEU A 332 -3.33 19.47 0.65
CA LEU A 332 -4.61 19.53 -0.04
C LEU A 332 -5.13 20.96 -0.05
N ILE A 333 -5.23 21.55 -1.24
CA ILE A 333 -5.63 22.93 -1.46
C ILE A 333 -7.00 22.91 -2.13
N VAL A 334 -8.01 23.50 -1.49
CA VAL A 334 -9.34 23.68 -2.10
C VAL A 334 -9.39 25.10 -2.65
N ALA A 335 -9.53 25.23 -3.97
CA ALA A 335 -9.57 26.51 -4.64
C ALA A 335 -10.81 27.34 -4.24
N THR A 336 -10.76 28.65 -4.47
CA THR A 336 -11.94 29.50 -4.24
C THR A 336 -13.09 29.06 -5.15
N GLY A 337 -14.27 28.82 -4.57
CA GLY A 337 -15.45 28.30 -5.27
C GLY A 337 -15.51 26.77 -5.37
N ALA A 338 -14.43 26.07 -5.06
CA ALA A 338 -14.37 24.61 -5.00
C ALA A 338 -14.95 24.08 -3.68
N ALA A 339 -15.30 22.79 -3.65
CA ALA A 339 -15.77 22.13 -2.43
C ALA A 339 -15.19 20.72 -2.32
N LEU A 340 -14.60 20.41 -1.17
CA LEU A 340 -14.27 19.04 -0.80
C LEU A 340 -15.32 18.53 0.20
N ARG A 341 -16.00 17.44 -0.16
CA ARG A 341 -17.00 16.80 0.71
C ARG A 341 -16.44 15.46 1.20
N PRO A 342 -15.80 15.40 2.38
CA PRO A 342 -15.49 14.13 3.01
C PRO A 342 -16.81 13.53 3.53
N LEU A 343 -17.14 12.30 3.11
CA LEU A 343 -18.20 11.56 3.78
C LEU A 343 -17.66 11.02 5.10
N LEU A 344 -18.13 11.59 6.20
CA LEU A 344 -17.81 11.09 7.52
C LEU A 344 -18.56 9.77 7.72
N PRO A 345 -17.89 8.71 8.22
CA PRO A 345 -18.62 7.55 8.69
C PRO A 345 -19.63 8.03 9.74
N SER A 346 -20.89 7.61 9.61
CA SER A 346 -21.87 7.92 10.64
C SER A 346 -21.35 7.29 11.94
N SER A 347 -21.00 8.13 12.91
CA SER A 347 -20.68 7.70 14.27
C SER A 347 -21.97 7.19 14.90
N ASP A 348 -22.42 6.00 14.52
CA ASP A 348 -23.54 5.32 15.16
C ASP A 348 -23.02 4.67 16.45
N THR A 349 -22.54 5.50 17.38
CA THR A 349 -22.53 5.17 18.79
C THR A 349 -23.89 5.58 19.31
N GLY A 350 -24.78 4.61 19.53
CA GLY A 350 -26.12 4.80 20.10
C GLY A 350 -26.10 5.33 21.55
N GLY A 351 -25.52 6.50 21.77
CA GLY A 351 -25.50 7.22 23.04
C GLY A 351 -26.69 8.18 23.11
N ARG A 352 -27.64 7.88 23.99
CA ARG A 352 -28.71 8.80 24.38
C ARG A 352 -28.10 9.99 25.11
N HIS A 353 -28.22 11.22 24.60
CA HIS A 353 -28.09 12.43 25.43
C HIS A 353 -28.92 13.63 24.93
N HIS A 354 -29.37 14.41 25.92
CA HIS A 354 -30.33 15.52 25.91
C HIS A 354 -29.85 16.82 25.22
N PRO A 355 -30.76 17.72 24.80
CA PRO A 355 -30.41 18.95 24.09
C PRO A 355 -30.14 20.14 25.03
N GLY A 356 -29.13 20.95 24.69
CA GLY A 356 -28.79 22.24 25.32
C GLY A 356 -28.28 23.25 24.27
N ALA A 357 -28.47 24.54 24.53
CA ALA A 357 -28.63 25.66 23.59
C ALA A 357 -27.39 26.13 22.78
N ALA A 358 -27.69 26.87 21.70
CA ALA A 358 -26.81 27.30 20.62
C ALA A 358 -26.14 28.69 20.80
N ARG A 359 -25.00 28.91 20.12
CA ARG A 359 -24.50 30.21 19.62
C ARG A 359 -23.71 30.03 18.31
N ARG A 360 -23.77 31.01 17.40
CA ARG A 360 -23.06 31.05 16.09
C ARG A 360 -21.78 31.90 16.16
N PRO A 361 -20.70 31.50 15.44
CA PRO A 361 -19.66 32.44 15.01
C PRO A 361 -19.34 32.38 13.48
N PRO A 362 -18.56 33.34 12.94
CA PRO A 362 -18.47 33.65 11.51
C PRO A 362 -17.46 32.81 10.71
N VAL A 363 -17.52 32.95 9.39
CA VAL A 363 -16.73 32.23 8.38
C VAL A 363 -15.27 32.69 8.39
N ALA A 364 -14.34 31.77 8.66
CA ALA A 364 -12.89 31.99 8.58
C ALA A 364 -12.20 30.93 7.69
N ARG A 365 -11.08 31.32 7.06
CA ARG A 365 -10.19 30.44 6.29
C ARG A 365 -9.58 29.37 7.21
N ARG A 366 -9.63 28.09 6.81
CA ARG A 366 -9.26 26.94 7.65
C ARG A 366 -7.98 26.23 7.16
N ARG A 367 -7.18 25.72 8.11
CA ARG A 367 -5.98 24.89 7.91
C ARG A 367 -6.11 23.59 8.73
N TYR A 368 -5.42 22.50 8.36
CA TYR A 368 -5.68 21.13 8.83
C TYR A 368 -4.37 20.34 9.20
N SER A 369 -4.35 19.40 10.18
CA SER A 369 -3.11 18.70 10.69
C SER A 369 -3.26 17.19 11.11
N ALA A 370 -2.24 16.31 10.90
CA ALA A 370 -2.18 14.84 11.18
C ALA A 370 -1.38 14.43 12.39
N GLN A 371 -1.79 13.27 12.89
CA GLN A 371 -1.00 12.42 13.76
C GLN A 371 -0.51 11.19 12.99
N CYS A 372 0.80 11.07 12.85
CA CYS A 372 1.44 9.83 12.47
C CYS A 372 1.52 8.91 13.68
N LEU A 373 1.06 7.66 13.51
CA LEU A 373 1.44 6.58 14.42
C LEU A 373 2.95 6.42 14.32
N ARG A 374 3.69 6.84 15.35
CA ARG A 374 5.11 6.51 15.45
C ARG A 374 5.23 4.99 15.51
N PRO A 375 6.08 4.36 14.69
CA PRO A 375 6.38 2.94 14.87
C PRO A 375 6.83 2.76 16.32
N ARG A 376 6.16 1.88 17.06
CA ARG A 376 6.72 1.40 18.32
C ARG A 376 7.98 0.64 17.93
N LEU A 377 9.14 1.24 18.18
CA LEU A 377 10.41 0.51 18.15
C LEU A 377 10.21 -0.69 19.08
N ALA A 378 10.22 -1.90 18.51
CA ALA A 378 10.20 -3.12 19.29
C ALA A 378 11.39 -3.07 20.24
N ARG A 379 11.15 -3.14 21.55
CA ARG A 379 12.23 -3.36 22.52
C ARG A 379 12.77 -4.75 22.23
N ASP A 380 13.99 -4.80 21.75
CA ASP A 380 14.76 -6.02 21.60
C ASP A 380 14.97 -6.66 22.99
N PRO A 381 14.39 -7.85 23.28
CA PRO A 381 14.63 -8.54 24.52
C PRO A 381 15.91 -9.36 24.37
N GLY A 382 17.05 -8.69 24.52
CA GLY A 382 18.30 -9.35 24.83
C GLY A 382 19.38 -9.19 23.77
N THR A 383 20.32 -8.29 24.03
CA THR A 383 21.74 -8.63 24.15
C THR A 383 22.48 -7.47 24.80
N GLY A 384 22.90 -7.67 26.04
CA GLY A 384 23.93 -6.82 26.63
C GLY A 384 25.25 -7.11 25.95
N LYS A 385 25.73 -6.19 25.10
CA LYS A 385 27.16 -5.98 24.79
C LYS A 385 27.30 -4.67 24.01
N GLY A 386 27.93 -3.70 24.66
CA GLY A 386 28.19 -2.39 24.09
C GLY A 386 29.16 -2.46 22.91
N TRP A 387 28.83 -1.78 21.83
CA TRP A 387 29.72 -1.55 20.70
C TRP A 387 30.11 -0.07 20.64
N ARG A 388 31.42 0.20 20.74
CA ARG A 388 32.02 1.51 20.47
C ARG A 388 32.02 1.74 18.96
N ALA A 389 31.29 2.75 18.51
CA ALA A 389 31.35 3.22 17.12
C ALA A 389 32.69 3.91 16.85
N ARG A 390 33.50 3.34 15.93
CA ARG A 390 34.60 4.07 15.26
C ARG A 390 33.99 4.94 14.16
N ARG A 391 34.26 6.25 14.22
CA ARG A 391 33.98 7.18 13.12
C ARG A 391 35.00 6.97 12.02
N SER A 392 34.55 6.65 10.81
CA SER A 392 35.36 6.78 9.59
C SER A 392 34.82 7.98 8.81
N ALA A 393 35.69 8.97 8.62
CA ALA A 393 35.44 10.15 7.81
C ALA A 393 35.72 9.84 6.34
N TYR A 394 34.92 10.39 5.44
CA TYR A 394 35.30 10.65 4.05
C TYR A 394 34.88 12.08 3.66
N PRO A 395 35.61 12.73 2.73
CA PRO A 395 35.67 14.17 2.62
C PRO A 395 34.61 14.77 1.69
N ALA A 396 34.29 16.03 1.96
CA ALA A 396 33.43 16.89 1.15
C ALA A 396 34.17 17.37 -0.11
N GLY A 397 33.53 17.21 -1.27
CA GLY A 397 33.91 17.88 -2.53
C GLY A 397 32.96 19.05 -2.79
N ALA A 398 33.53 20.24 -2.99
CA ALA A 398 32.85 21.48 -3.29
C ALA A 398 32.51 21.57 -4.79
N ALA A 399 31.37 22.19 -5.12
CA ALA A 399 31.11 22.76 -6.43
C ALA A 399 30.21 24.00 -6.28
N ASP A 400 30.81 25.16 -6.54
CA ASP A 400 30.17 26.47 -6.66
C ASP A 400 29.36 26.56 -7.96
N GLY A 401 28.12 27.04 -7.87
CA GLY A 401 27.28 27.35 -9.02
C GLY A 401 26.21 28.38 -8.65
N LYS A 402 26.45 29.65 -9.02
CA LYS A 402 25.52 30.79 -8.85
C LYS A 402 24.28 30.63 -9.74
N LEU A 403 23.09 30.75 -9.14
CA LEU A 403 21.79 30.88 -9.84
C LEU A 403 21.37 32.37 -9.93
N PRO A 404 20.67 32.79 -11.01
CA PRO A 404 20.21 34.17 -11.19
C PRO A 404 18.93 34.49 -10.38
N PRO A 405 18.61 35.78 -10.17
CA PRO A 405 17.50 36.20 -9.30
C PRO A 405 16.13 35.93 -9.93
N ALA A 406 15.20 35.49 -9.09
CA ALA A 406 13.81 35.23 -9.42
C ALA A 406 13.05 36.53 -9.72
N ARG A 407 12.18 36.48 -10.75
CA ARG A 407 11.17 37.51 -11.04
C ARG A 407 10.01 37.40 -10.05
N GLU A 408 9.51 38.56 -9.63
CA GLU A 408 8.33 38.73 -8.78
C GLU A 408 7.09 38.06 -9.41
N THR A 409 6.45 37.17 -8.64
CA THR A 409 5.06 36.76 -8.86
C THR A 409 4.30 36.91 -7.55
N GLY A 410 3.06 37.40 -7.67
CA GLY A 410 2.22 37.89 -6.58
C GLY A 410 1.88 36.84 -5.51
N ALA A 411 1.38 37.35 -4.38
CA ALA A 411 1.12 36.62 -3.14
C ALA A 411 0.33 35.31 -3.34
N ILE A 412 1.03 34.18 -3.27
CA ILE A 412 0.47 32.83 -3.16
C ILE A 412 0.33 32.50 -1.66
N THR A 413 -0.90 32.25 -1.21
CA THR A 413 -1.17 31.79 0.16
C THR A 413 -0.82 30.30 0.27
N ALA A 414 0.37 29.99 0.79
CA ALA A 414 0.78 28.63 1.10
C ALA A 414 0.12 28.13 2.40
N ILE A 415 -0.54 26.97 2.33
CA ILE A 415 -1.20 26.32 3.47
C ILE A 415 -0.54 24.95 3.65
N THR A 416 0.12 24.75 4.79
CA THR A 416 0.70 23.48 5.22
C THR A 416 -0.39 22.64 5.88
N ALA A 417 -0.65 21.46 5.34
CA ALA A 417 -1.57 20.48 5.92
C ALA A 417 -0.80 19.27 6.44
N CYS A 418 -1.18 18.80 7.61
CA CYS A 418 -0.86 17.46 8.08
C CYS A 418 -2.23 16.72 8.05
N GLY A 419 -2.27 15.44 7.69
CA GLY A 419 -3.50 14.64 7.45
C GLY A 419 -4.61 14.68 8.51
N ILE A 420 -5.85 14.46 8.09
CA ILE A 420 -6.97 14.35 9.02
C ILE A 420 -7.55 12.96 8.84
N ILE A 421 -7.48 12.17 9.92
CA ILE A 421 -8.43 11.09 10.17
C ILE A 421 -9.72 11.79 10.60
N PHE A 422 -10.81 11.47 9.91
CA PHE A 422 -12.16 11.74 10.39
C PHE A 422 -12.71 10.50 11.06
#